data_AF-A0AAD9ENG0-F1
#
_entry.id   AF-A0AAD9ENG0-F1
#
_cell.length_a   1.000
_cell.length_b   1.000
_cell.length_c   1.000
_cell.angle_alpha   90.00
_cell.angle_beta   90.00
_cell.angle_gamma   90.00
#
_symmetry.space_group_name_H-M   'P 1'
#
loop_
_entity.id
_entity.type
_entity.pdbx_description
1 polymer ?
#
loop_
_entity_poly.entity_id
_entity_poly.type
_entity_poly.pdbx_seq_one_letter_code
_entity_poly.pdbx_strand_id
1 'polypeptide(L)'
;MAIGVALLAFIVFCAWRLYSAIKLKKRLPEGAKPLPGPKGLPWIGRVHDVPAEATWLKFYEWAKEYGPIYGQEMFGSYHVWISSEQIAHDLLGRRNVIYSDRPMIPNLPDNRTSGDYLALLGRTDTWKRQRRLCHHLMNQSDKEELHAYPTRERDRFLWLLSQNPGDYREYVEQFTSRTVSRLSWGTAHPARILRKTTFGLLETISPSGALPNVISFLMHVPDVLSPWKKKERARHELESRQFKSNVDFVVDQVEKGTAQPSFISTFVNQGLGDEKEKGKWGDLKEATNVVGLMAIAGALTIGSPIQSFLLAMLHYPEWQARLQREIDEVCEGRCPQWSDREKLPMLRAVVKEVIRWRPPVPTGIPHAVEKDDVYNGFFIPAGATIHALEWGITRDESMYPDPETFNPDRWLQPSYPTFKEPLTRFPNLDGFSQFGFGRRTCQGVPIVDQDLFLIMGGMAWALNITKKRNADGSEVPVHWNDYTPLLIAKPAFFEFDAAVRTPEKADMMKAMFDAAKEEEEHEEKMMKAGMPDIGDVPERKQAQQQEAGGAARRASVFFNLRQRKEEGEREKVYREHERDIPGCPGRWATESDVESSNEKGYVDDDSCSGRSSPTMLP
;
A
#
# COMPACT_ATOMS: atom_id res chain seq x y z
N MET A 1 1.47 -46.18 26.35
CA MET A 1 0.12 -45.56 26.35
C MET A 1 0.07 -44.20 25.65
N ALA A 2 0.93 -43.22 25.98
CA ALA A 2 0.87 -41.88 25.36
C ALA A 2 0.99 -41.86 23.82
N ILE A 3 1.89 -42.69 23.24
CA ILE A 3 2.05 -42.81 21.78
C ILE A 3 0.78 -43.39 21.13
N GLY A 4 0.15 -44.40 21.75
CA GLY A 4 -1.07 -45.01 21.25
C GLY A 4 -2.29 -44.08 21.31
N VAL A 5 -2.39 -43.27 22.38
CA VAL A 5 -3.44 -42.24 22.50
C VAL A 5 -3.24 -41.12 21.48
N ALA A 6 -2.00 -40.68 21.24
CA ALA A 6 -1.68 -39.70 20.21
C ALA A 6 -1.98 -40.21 18.80
N LEU A 7 -1.65 -41.48 18.50
CA LEU A 7 -1.96 -42.12 17.22
C LEU A 7 -3.47 -42.28 17.01
N LEU A 8 -4.21 -42.69 18.05
CA LEU A 8 -5.66 -42.81 17.97
C LEU A 8 -6.34 -41.45 17.80
N ALA A 9 -5.89 -40.42 18.52
CA ALA A 9 -6.37 -39.05 18.36
C ALA A 9 -6.07 -38.51 16.95
N PHE A 10 -4.90 -38.81 16.40
CA PHE A 10 -4.54 -38.47 15.03
C PHE A 10 -5.42 -39.20 14.00
N ILE A 11 -5.67 -40.50 14.17
CA ILE A 11 -6.54 -41.28 13.28
C ILE A 11 -7.99 -40.79 13.37
N VAL A 12 -8.52 -40.54 14.57
CA VAL A 12 -9.88 -40.01 14.77
C VAL A 12 -10.00 -38.61 14.18
N PHE A 13 -8.98 -37.76 14.35
CA PHE A 13 -8.92 -36.45 13.72
C PHE A 13 -8.89 -36.56 12.19
N CYS A 14 -8.04 -37.44 11.64
CA CYS A 14 -7.97 -37.71 10.20
C CYS A 14 -9.29 -38.26 9.65
N ALA A 15 -9.95 -39.17 10.36
CA ALA A 15 -11.24 -39.76 9.96
C ALA A 15 -12.39 -38.76 10.07
N TRP A 16 -12.48 -37.99 11.15
CA TRP A 16 -13.48 -36.92 11.32
C TRP A 16 -13.30 -35.83 10.24
N ARG A 17 -12.06 -35.51 9.89
CA ARG A 17 -11.76 -34.54 8.84
C ARG A 17 -11.94 -35.09 7.44
N LEU A 18 -11.62 -36.36 7.17
CA LEU A 18 -11.95 -37.03 5.90
C LEU A 18 -13.48 -37.08 5.71
N TYR A 19 -14.21 -37.43 6.78
CA TYR A 19 -15.67 -37.35 6.80
C TYR A 19 -16.17 -35.92 6.59
N SER A 20 -15.54 -34.93 7.21
CA SER A 20 -15.86 -33.52 7.00
C SER A 20 -15.58 -33.07 5.56
N ALA A 21 -14.46 -33.49 4.95
CA ALA A 21 -14.09 -33.21 3.56
C ALA A 21 -15.05 -33.89 2.56
N ILE A 22 -15.50 -35.12 2.87
CA ILE A 22 -16.54 -35.83 2.10
C ILE A 22 -17.90 -35.13 2.25
N LYS A 23 -18.22 -34.59 3.44
CA LYS A 23 -19.42 -33.74 3.66
C LYS A 23 -19.28 -32.35 3.02
N LEU A 24 -18.06 -31.81 2.93
CA LEU A 24 -17.70 -30.54 2.31
C LEU A 24 -17.57 -30.62 0.79
N LYS A 25 -17.71 -31.81 0.17
CA LYS A 25 -18.33 -31.91 -1.15
C LYS A 25 -19.78 -31.42 -1.03
N LYS A 26 -19.94 -30.12 -0.80
CA LYS A 26 -21.19 -29.39 -1.00
C LYS A 26 -21.68 -29.80 -2.38
N ARG A 27 -22.90 -30.31 -2.45
CA ARG A 27 -23.51 -30.70 -3.73
C ARG A 27 -23.46 -29.47 -4.63
N LEU A 28 -22.61 -29.53 -5.66
CA LEU A 28 -22.60 -28.52 -6.72
C LEU A 28 -24.05 -28.34 -7.16
N PRO A 29 -24.57 -27.09 -7.18
CA PRO A 29 -25.89 -26.84 -7.73
C PRO A 29 -26.01 -27.45 -9.12
N GLU A 30 -27.20 -27.92 -9.48
CA GLU A 30 -27.44 -28.56 -10.78
C GLU A 30 -27.04 -27.61 -11.92
N GLY A 31 -26.20 -28.09 -12.84
CA GLY A 31 -25.65 -27.29 -13.94
C GLY A 31 -24.44 -26.41 -13.60
N ALA A 32 -24.08 -26.25 -12.32
CA ALA A 32 -22.91 -25.48 -11.91
C ALA A 32 -21.62 -26.31 -11.92
N LYS A 33 -20.51 -25.67 -12.24
CA LYS A 33 -19.16 -26.25 -12.26
C LYS A 33 -18.34 -25.72 -11.08
N PRO A 34 -17.38 -26.49 -10.54
CA PRO A 34 -16.40 -25.91 -9.63
C PRO A 34 -15.55 -24.87 -10.38
N LEU A 35 -15.03 -23.86 -9.66
CA LEU A 35 -14.05 -22.95 -10.23
C LEU A 35 -12.81 -23.73 -10.73
N PRO A 36 -12.20 -23.31 -11.86
CA PRO A 36 -10.91 -23.84 -12.27
C PRO A 36 -9.85 -23.44 -11.24
N GLY A 37 -8.68 -24.08 -11.29
CA GLY A 37 -7.57 -23.68 -10.44
C GLY A 37 -6.55 -24.79 -10.20
N PRO A 38 -5.45 -24.44 -9.52
CA PRO A 38 -4.37 -25.37 -9.26
C PRO A 38 -4.82 -26.55 -8.39
N LYS A 39 -4.54 -27.77 -8.86
CA LYS A 39 -4.71 -28.98 -8.04
C LYS A 39 -3.63 -29.02 -6.96
N GLY A 40 -4.05 -29.15 -5.71
CA GLY A 40 -3.15 -29.19 -4.56
C GLY A 40 -3.14 -30.55 -3.85
N LEU A 41 -2.21 -30.71 -2.91
CA LEU A 41 -2.25 -31.82 -1.96
C LEU A 41 -3.51 -31.71 -1.09
N PRO A 42 -4.09 -32.83 -0.62
CA PRO A 42 -5.21 -32.78 0.30
C PRO A 42 -4.90 -31.86 1.49
N TRP A 43 -5.77 -30.85 1.71
CA TRP A 43 -5.83 -29.96 2.88
C TRP A 43 -4.73 -28.91 2.97
N ILE A 44 -3.53 -29.23 2.47
CA ILE A 44 -2.45 -28.26 2.30
C ILE A 44 -2.76 -27.37 1.10
N GLY A 45 -3.33 -27.94 0.03
CA GLY A 45 -3.51 -27.27 -1.24
C GLY A 45 -2.20 -27.14 -2.00
N ARG A 46 -2.08 -26.09 -2.82
CA ARG A 46 -0.89 -25.82 -3.65
C ARG A 46 -0.07 -24.64 -3.09
N VAL A 47 0.11 -24.61 -1.78
CA VAL A 47 0.82 -23.53 -1.07
C VAL A 47 2.32 -23.56 -1.31
N HIS A 48 2.91 -24.73 -1.56
CA HIS A 48 4.35 -24.92 -1.80
C HIS A 48 4.86 -24.25 -3.09
N ASP A 49 3.96 -23.92 -4.02
CA ASP A 49 4.28 -23.18 -5.24
C ASP A 49 4.18 -21.66 -5.06
N VAL A 50 3.64 -21.19 -3.94
CA VAL A 50 3.50 -19.77 -3.64
C VAL A 50 4.79 -19.29 -2.95
N PRO A 51 5.56 -18.38 -3.57
CA PRO A 51 6.77 -17.86 -2.96
C PRO A 51 6.45 -17.05 -1.69
N ALA A 52 7.40 -16.98 -0.76
CA ALA A 52 7.24 -16.16 0.45
C ALA A 52 7.24 -14.65 0.13
N GLU A 53 7.95 -14.28 -0.93
CA GLU A 53 8.05 -12.91 -1.44
C GLU A 53 7.19 -12.74 -2.70
N ALA A 54 6.66 -11.53 -2.93
CA ALA A 54 5.94 -11.16 -4.15
C ALA A 54 4.82 -12.13 -4.58
N THR A 55 4.08 -12.69 -3.60
CA THR A 55 3.03 -13.72 -3.80
C THR A 55 2.04 -13.41 -4.93
N TRP A 56 1.72 -12.13 -5.15
CA TRP A 56 0.81 -11.66 -6.19
C TRP A 56 1.25 -12.04 -7.60
N LEU A 57 2.56 -12.20 -7.85
CA LEU A 57 3.07 -12.65 -9.15
C LEU A 57 2.63 -14.08 -9.46
N LYS A 58 2.69 -14.97 -8.46
CA LYS A 58 2.24 -16.36 -8.63
C LYS A 58 0.73 -16.45 -8.80
N PHE A 59 -0.02 -15.63 -8.06
CA PHE A 59 -1.48 -15.56 -8.25
C PHE A 59 -1.85 -15.02 -9.64
N TYR A 60 -1.06 -14.09 -10.18
CA TYR A 60 -1.25 -13.59 -11.53
C TYR A 60 -0.88 -14.61 -12.60
N GLU A 61 0.21 -15.37 -12.42
CA GLU A 61 0.56 -16.50 -13.29
C GLU A 61 -0.59 -17.50 -13.38
N TRP A 62 -1.19 -17.89 -12.25
CA TRP A 62 -2.37 -18.76 -12.23
C TRP A 62 -3.62 -18.13 -12.83
N ALA A 63 -3.79 -16.81 -12.75
CA ALA A 63 -4.87 -16.12 -13.46
C ALA A 63 -4.72 -16.24 -14.98
N LYS A 64 -3.48 -16.22 -15.50
CA LYS A 64 -3.21 -16.48 -16.93
C LYS A 64 -3.51 -17.93 -17.32
N GLU A 65 -3.21 -18.90 -16.44
CA GLU A 65 -3.42 -20.33 -16.69
C GLU A 65 -4.89 -20.77 -16.57
N TYR A 66 -5.57 -20.34 -15.51
CA TYR A 66 -6.92 -20.82 -15.16
C TYR A 66 -8.04 -19.85 -15.54
N GLY A 67 -7.70 -18.66 -16.02
CA GLY A 67 -8.63 -17.62 -16.42
C GLY A 67 -8.89 -16.56 -15.33
N PRO A 68 -9.73 -15.56 -15.64
CA PRO A 68 -9.86 -14.33 -14.85
C PRO A 68 -10.59 -14.52 -13.51
N ILE A 69 -11.11 -15.72 -13.24
CA ILE A 69 -11.63 -16.14 -11.95
C ILE A 69 -11.27 -17.60 -11.72
N TYR A 70 -10.57 -17.88 -10.62
CA TYR A 70 -10.16 -19.25 -10.26
C TYR A 70 -10.18 -19.46 -8.75
N GLY A 71 -10.20 -20.72 -8.33
CA GLY A 71 -10.24 -21.14 -6.93
C GLY A 71 -8.99 -21.91 -6.52
N GLN A 72 -8.58 -21.76 -5.27
CA GLN A 72 -7.43 -22.46 -4.69
C GLN A 72 -7.69 -22.80 -3.23
N GLU A 73 -7.31 -24.00 -2.80
CA GLU A 73 -7.25 -24.35 -1.38
C GLU A 73 -5.87 -23.99 -0.80
N MET A 74 -5.85 -23.38 0.39
CA MET A 74 -4.65 -23.08 1.16
C MET A 74 -4.91 -23.40 2.63
N PHE A 75 -4.25 -24.44 3.16
CA PHE A 75 -4.40 -24.90 4.55
C PHE A 75 -5.86 -25.00 5.05
N GLY A 76 -6.74 -25.57 4.22
CA GLY A 76 -8.16 -25.77 4.53
C GLY A 76 -9.06 -24.53 4.36
N SER A 77 -8.50 -23.39 3.92
CA SER A 77 -9.27 -22.23 3.49
C SER A 77 -9.41 -22.24 1.96
N TYR A 78 -10.61 -21.95 1.45
CA TYR A 78 -10.85 -21.84 0.01
C TYR A 78 -10.77 -20.37 -0.43
N HIS A 79 -9.83 -20.09 -1.33
CA HIS A 79 -9.55 -18.76 -1.86
C HIS A 79 -10.06 -18.66 -3.29
N VAL A 80 -10.71 -17.55 -3.63
CA VAL A 80 -11.15 -17.22 -4.98
C VAL A 80 -10.42 -15.97 -5.43
N TRP A 81 -9.72 -16.04 -6.55
CA TRP A 81 -8.92 -14.96 -7.10
C TRP A 81 -9.60 -14.41 -8.35
N ILE A 82 -9.70 -13.09 -8.45
CA ILE A 82 -10.31 -12.38 -9.58
C ILE A 82 -9.29 -11.42 -10.18
N SER A 83 -8.97 -11.56 -11.46
CA SER A 83 -8.04 -10.66 -12.17
C SER A 83 -8.71 -9.79 -13.25
N SER A 84 -10.05 -9.80 -13.33
CA SER A 84 -10.82 -8.95 -14.24
C SER A 84 -11.62 -7.91 -13.45
N GLU A 85 -11.49 -6.64 -13.83
CA GLU A 85 -12.24 -5.54 -13.20
C GLU A 85 -13.75 -5.75 -13.30
N GLN A 86 -14.25 -6.24 -14.44
CA GLN A 86 -15.67 -6.48 -14.66
C GLN A 86 -16.22 -7.55 -13.70
N ILE A 87 -15.49 -8.65 -13.50
CA ILE A 87 -15.88 -9.71 -12.56
C ILE A 87 -15.85 -9.18 -11.13
N ALA A 88 -14.82 -8.42 -10.75
CA ALA A 88 -14.72 -7.80 -9.44
C ALA A 88 -15.89 -6.82 -9.19
N HIS A 89 -16.24 -6.01 -10.19
CA HIS A 89 -17.38 -5.11 -10.12
C HIS A 89 -18.73 -5.86 -10.01
N ASP A 90 -18.92 -6.95 -10.74
CA ASP A 90 -20.15 -7.75 -10.65
C ASP A 90 -20.32 -8.40 -9.27
N LEU A 91 -19.25 -8.97 -8.71
CA LEU A 91 -19.32 -9.68 -7.43
C LEU A 91 -19.26 -8.72 -6.24
N LEU A 92 -18.19 -7.93 -6.15
CA LEU A 92 -17.93 -7.05 -5.00
C LEU A 92 -18.73 -5.74 -5.06
N GLY A 93 -19.04 -5.27 -6.27
CA GLY A 93 -19.83 -4.06 -6.52
C GLY A 93 -21.33 -4.34 -6.53
N ARG A 94 -21.83 -5.09 -7.53
CA ARG A 94 -23.28 -5.33 -7.73
C ARG A 94 -23.86 -6.34 -6.75
N ARG A 95 -23.16 -7.46 -6.49
CA ARG A 95 -23.58 -8.49 -5.50
C ARG A 95 -23.03 -8.22 -4.09
N ASN A 96 -22.76 -6.96 -3.76
CA ASN A 96 -22.13 -6.55 -2.50
C ASN A 96 -22.80 -7.09 -1.21
N VAL A 97 -24.09 -7.46 -1.23
CA VAL A 97 -24.78 -8.07 -0.08
C VAL A 97 -24.19 -9.44 0.29
N ILE A 98 -23.60 -10.16 -0.68
CA ILE A 98 -22.99 -11.47 -0.49
C ILE A 98 -21.48 -11.35 -0.25
N TYR A 99 -20.83 -10.37 -0.87
CA TYR A 99 -19.37 -10.27 -0.96
C TYR A 99 -18.77 -9.09 -0.17
N SER A 100 -19.46 -8.52 0.82
CA SER A 100 -18.93 -7.39 1.62
C SER A 100 -18.48 -7.75 3.02
N ASP A 101 -18.46 -9.01 3.41
CA ASP A 101 -17.93 -9.41 4.73
C ASP A 101 -16.39 -9.54 4.72
N ARG A 102 -15.78 -9.69 5.89
CA ARG A 102 -14.33 -9.87 6.05
C ARG A 102 -14.00 -11.25 6.59
N PRO A 103 -12.93 -11.90 6.10
CA PRO A 103 -12.46 -13.15 6.68
C PRO A 103 -11.87 -12.92 8.08
N MET A 104 -11.75 -14.00 8.84
CA MET A 104 -11.02 -14.00 10.10
C MET A 104 -9.52 -13.96 9.81
N ILE A 105 -8.78 -13.13 10.54
CA ILE A 105 -7.32 -13.09 10.47
C ILE A 105 -6.79 -13.97 11.61
N PRO A 106 -6.06 -15.07 11.35
CA PRO A 106 -5.64 -16.00 12.40
C PRO A 106 -4.85 -15.37 13.56
N ASN A 107 -3.98 -14.40 13.26
CA ASN A 107 -3.21 -13.68 14.27
C ASN A 107 -3.97 -12.50 14.92
N LEU A 108 -5.18 -12.19 14.45
CA LEU A 108 -6.06 -11.14 14.99
C LEU A 108 -7.53 -11.63 14.94
N PRO A 109 -7.88 -12.67 15.72
CA PRO A 109 -9.12 -13.43 15.51
C PRO A 109 -10.40 -12.67 15.82
N ASP A 110 -10.33 -11.58 16.59
CA ASP A 110 -11.45 -10.69 16.92
C ASP A 110 -11.63 -9.55 15.90
N ASN A 111 -10.84 -9.51 14.82
CA ASN A 111 -10.91 -8.48 13.78
C ASN A 111 -12.33 -8.23 13.26
N ARG A 112 -13.17 -9.28 13.24
CA ARG A 112 -14.54 -9.22 12.72
C ARG A 112 -15.54 -8.56 13.67
N THR A 113 -15.23 -8.44 14.95
CA THR A 113 -16.20 -8.04 15.99
C THR A 113 -15.72 -6.97 16.97
N SER A 114 -14.40 -6.80 17.17
CA SER A 114 -13.87 -5.88 18.20
C SER A 114 -14.29 -4.43 18.01
N GLY A 115 -14.45 -4.00 16.74
CA GLY A 115 -14.68 -2.60 16.41
C GLY A 115 -13.40 -1.75 16.47
N ASP A 116 -12.23 -2.37 16.53
CA ASP A 116 -10.96 -1.62 16.56
C ASP A 116 -10.49 -1.21 15.16
N TYR A 117 -10.77 -2.03 14.15
CA TYR A 117 -10.25 -1.85 12.79
C TYR A 117 -11.37 -1.90 11.75
N LEU A 118 -12.05 -0.77 11.50
CA LEU A 118 -13.07 -0.57 10.46
C LEU A 118 -12.80 -1.31 9.12
N ALA A 119 -11.57 -1.26 8.60
CA ALA A 119 -11.20 -1.88 7.33
C ALA A 119 -11.24 -3.42 7.36
N LEU A 120 -11.02 -4.01 8.54
CA LEU A 120 -10.94 -5.46 8.80
C LEU A 120 -12.24 -6.01 9.44
N LEU A 121 -13.16 -5.13 9.82
CA LEU A 121 -14.38 -5.45 10.53
C LEU A 121 -15.38 -6.22 9.64
N GLY A 122 -16.04 -7.22 10.23
CA GLY A 122 -17.10 -7.96 9.58
C GLY A 122 -18.32 -7.07 9.30
N ARG A 123 -19.27 -7.54 8.47
CA ARG A 123 -20.46 -6.78 8.10
C ARG A 123 -21.51 -6.71 9.23
N THR A 124 -21.18 -5.97 10.30
CA THR A 124 -21.98 -5.77 11.51
C THR A 124 -22.64 -4.39 11.55
N ASP A 125 -23.51 -4.14 12.53
CA ASP A 125 -24.06 -2.80 12.74
C ASP A 125 -23.01 -1.80 13.24
N THR A 126 -22.02 -2.26 14.02
CA THR A 126 -20.82 -1.47 14.34
C THR A 126 -20.09 -1.05 13.08
N TRP A 127 -19.87 -1.95 12.11
CA TRP A 127 -19.24 -1.58 10.85
C TRP A 127 -20.04 -0.52 10.08
N LYS A 128 -21.37 -0.64 10.01
CA LYS A 128 -22.22 0.37 9.33
C LYS A 128 -22.10 1.74 10.00
N ARG A 129 -22.08 1.77 11.34
CA ARG A 129 -21.98 2.99 12.14
C ARG A 129 -20.60 3.64 11.99
N GLN A 130 -19.53 2.90 12.18
CA GLN A 130 -18.15 3.36 11.97
C GLN A 130 -17.90 3.84 10.54
N ARG A 131 -18.39 3.12 9.53
CA ARG A 131 -18.25 3.52 8.13
C ARG A 131 -18.97 4.84 7.86
N ARG A 132 -20.17 5.03 8.42
CA ARG A 132 -20.91 6.30 8.34
C ARG A 132 -20.13 7.43 9.00
N LEU A 133 -19.58 7.20 10.19
CA LEU A 133 -18.76 8.18 10.90
C LEU A 133 -17.53 8.57 10.07
N CYS A 134 -16.75 7.59 9.60
CA CYS A 134 -15.57 7.84 8.76
C CYS A 134 -15.90 8.67 7.52
N HIS A 135 -16.99 8.34 6.81
CA HIS A 135 -17.44 9.10 5.64
C HIS A 135 -17.83 10.53 6.01
N HIS A 136 -18.53 10.73 7.12
CA HIS A 136 -18.92 12.05 7.57
C HIS A 136 -17.70 12.91 7.93
N LEU A 137 -16.78 12.38 8.75
CA LEU A 137 -15.57 13.09 9.15
C LEU A 137 -14.70 13.45 7.95
N MET A 138 -14.48 12.51 7.03
CA MET A 138 -13.74 12.77 5.79
C MET A 138 -14.39 13.87 4.96
N ASN A 139 -15.70 13.81 4.75
CA ASN A 139 -16.42 14.81 3.95
C ASN A 139 -16.42 16.21 4.58
N GLN A 140 -16.28 16.33 5.91
CA GLN A 140 -16.10 17.64 6.54
C GLN A 140 -14.71 18.20 6.24
N SER A 141 -13.65 17.41 6.45
CA SER A 141 -12.28 17.86 6.17
C SER A 141 -12.01 18.11 4.69
N ASP A 142 -12.58 17.30 3.79
CA ASP A 142 -12.44 17.48 2.33
C ASP A 142 -13.03 18.82 1.85
N LYS A 143 -14.17 19.24 2.41
CA LYS A 143 -14.77 20.56 2.11
C LYS A 143 -13.89 21.73 2.54
N GLU A 144 -13.01 21.52 3.51
CA GLU A 144 -12.03 22.49 3.96
C GLU A 144 -10.64 22.24 3.35
N GLU A 145 -10.59 21.49 2.24
CA GLU A 145 -9.36 21.17 1.50
C GLU A 145 -8.26 20.58 2.39
N LEU A 146 -8.68 19.72 3.34
CA LEU A 146 -7.83 19.05 4.31
C LEU A 146 -7.00 20.02 5.18
N HIS A 147 -7.53 21.23 5.39
CA HIS A 147 -6.97 22.28 6.25
C HIS A 147 -5.53 22.68 5.86
N ALA A 148 -5.18 22.54 4.57
CA ALA A 148 -3.84 22.77 4.02
C ALA A 148 -2.70 21.91 4.65
N TYR A 149 -3.03 20.90 5.47
CA TYR A 149 -2.01 20.03 6.08
C TYR A 149 -1.15 19.28 5.05
N PRO A 150 -1.69 18.73 3.95
CA PRO A 150 -0.88 18.15 2.88
C PRO A 150 0.14 19.12 2.28
N THR A 151 -0.25 20.38 2.05
CA THR A 151 0.61 21.44 1.51
C THR A 151 1.77 21.75 2.45
N ARG A 152 1.48 21.89 3.74
CA ARG A 152 2.49 22.15 4.77
C ARG A 152 3.51 21.03 4.88
N GLU A 153 3.06 19.78 4.92
CA GLU A 153 3.96 18.64 5.02
C GLU A 153 4.73 18.39 3.73
N ARG A 154 4.17 18.74 2.56
CA ARG A 154 4.90 18.77 1.28
C ARG A 154 6.06 19.75 1.35
N ASP A 155 5.83 20.96 1.81
CA ASP A 155 6.86 22.00 1.87
C ASP A 155 8.04 21.56 2.73
N ARG A 156 7.71 20.95 3.87
CA ARG A 156 8.70 20.33 4.74
C ARG A 156 9.47 19.20 4.04
N PHE A 157 8.76 18.31 3.35
CA PHE A 157 9.35 17.18 2.63
C PHE A 157 10.31 17.62 1.53
N LEU A 158 9.94 18.61 0.71
CA LEU A 158 10.75 19.08 -0.42
C LEU A 158 12.10 19.63 0.05
N TRP A 159 12.09 20.42 1.12
CA TRP A 159 13.32 20.92 1.72
C TRP A 159 14.20 19.78 2.20
N LEU A 160 13.68 18.86 3.03
CA LEU A 160 14.47 17.73 3.54
C LEU A 160 15.05 16.85 2.43
N LEU A 161 14.23 16.53 1.43
CA LEU A 161 14.66 15.71 0.29
C LEU A 161 15.77 16.41 -0.52
N SER A 162 15.71 17.75 -0.67
CA SER A 162 16.74 18.52 -1.35
C SER A 162 18.09 18.54 -0.61
N GLN A 163 18.07 18.41 0.72
CA GLN A 163 19.28 18.43 1.54
C GLN A 163 19.94 17.06 1.63
N ASN A 164 19.14 15.99 1.76
CA ASN A 164 19.65 14.63 1.88
C ASN A 164 18.73 13.60 1.19
N PRO A 165 18.83 13.40 -0.13
CA PRO A 165 17.98 12.46 -0.86
C PRO A 165 18.14 11.00 -0.40
N GLY A 166 19.25 10.64 0.25
CA GLY A 166 19.48 9.28 0.76
C GLY A 166 18.48 8.84 1.85
N ASP A 167 17.87 9.80 2.56
CA ASP A 167 16.91 9.54 3.64
C ASP A 167 15.45 9.53 3.16
N TYR A 168 15.19 9.47 1.85
CA TYR A 168 13.85 9.63 1.28
C TYR A 168 12.78 8.74 1.92
N ARG A 169 13.10 7.49 2.32
CA ARG A 169 12.15 6.58 2.97
C ARG A 169 11.63 7.16 4.29
N GLU A 170 12.52 7.73 5.08
CA GLU A 170 12.18 8.38 6.34
C GLU A 170 11.31 9.60 6.07
N TYR A 171 11.65 10.42 5.08
CA TYR A 171 10.88 11.62 4.74
C TYR A 171 9.50 11.29 4.18
N VAL A 172 9.38 10.25 3.36
CA VAL A 172 8.08 9.77 2.85
C VAL A 172 7.20 9.32 4.01
N GLU A 173 7.74 8.54 4.94
CA GLU A 173 6.96 8.07 6.09
C GLU A 173 6.64 9.21 7.06
N GLN A 174 7.50 10.21 7.21
CA GLN A 174 7.19 11.43 7.95
C GLN A 174 6.07 12.22 7.27
N PHE A 175 6.13 12.45 5.95
CA PHE A 175 5.10 13.17 5.20
C PHE A 175 3.72 12.55 5.42
N THR A 176 3.59 11.24 5.24
CA THR A 176 2.30 10.55 5.38
C THR A 176 1.79 10.52 6.82
N SER A 177 2.67 10.18 7.78
CA SER A 177 2.27 10.04 9.19
C SER A 177 2.00 11.37 9.88
N ARG A 178 2.69 12.45 9.48
CA ARG A 178 2.46 13.80 10.00
C ARG A 178 1.16 14.38 9.44
N THR A 179 0.95 14.28 8.13
CA THR A 179 -0.30 14.74 7.49
C THR A 179 -1.52 14.09 8.13
N VAL A 180 -1.52 12.76 8.27
CA VAL A 180 -2.67 12.06 8.85
C VAL A 180 -2.80 12.27 10.36
N SER A 181 -1.69 12.47 11.09
CA SER A 181 -1.75 12.85 12.52
C SER A 181 -2.43 14.21 12.70
N ARG A 182 -2.15 15.18 11.82
CA ARG A 182 -2.82 16.48 11.82
C ARG A 182 -4.30 16.36 11.50
N LEU A 183 -4.66 15.61 10.46
CA LEU A 183 -6.06 15.35 10.14
C LEU A 183 -6.80 14.64 11.27
N SER A 184 -6.15 13.71 11.97
CA SER A 184 -6.77 12.93 13.05
C SER A 184 -6.89 13.70 14.37
N TRP A 185 -5.84 14.43 14.76
CA TRP A 185 -5.70 15.00 16.10
C TRP A 185 -5.24 16.46 16.14
N GLY A 186 -5.15 17.13 15.00
CA GLY A 186 -4.80 18.56 14.90
C GLY A 186 -3.32 18.86 15.14
N THR A 187 -2.45 17.85 15.21
CA THR A 187 -1.01 18.01 15.45
C THR A 187 -0.21 16.86 14.84
N ALA A 188 1.02 17.14 14.41
CA ALA A 188 1.95 16.13 13.89
C ALA A 188 2.66 15.30 14.99
N HIS A 189 2.59 15.71 16.25
CA HIS A 189 3.35 15.07 17.35
C HIS A 189 3.17 13.55 17.48
N PRO A 190 1.97 12.96 17.30
CA PRO A 190 1.79 11.52 17.39
C PRO A 190 2.45 10.72 16.25
N ALA A 191 2.90 11.36 15.18
CA ALA A 191 3.33 10.72 13.94
C ALA A 191 4.43 9.67 14.14
N ARG A 192 5.41 9.96 15.01
CA ARG A 192 6.52 9.04 15.28
C ARG A 192 6.05 7.73 15.91
N ILE A 193 5.22 7.81 16.95
CA ILE A 193 4.69 6.62 17.62
C ILE A 193 3.68 5.91 16.71
N LEU A 194 2.86 6.67 15.98
CA LEU A 194 1.91 6.14 15.00
C LEU A 194 2.60 5.27 13.96
N ARG A 195 3.74 5.69 13.40
CA ARG A 195 4.53 4.87 12.46
C ARG A 195 4.90 3.53 13.07
N LYS A 196 5.42 3.54 14.30
CA LYS A 196 5.84 2.32 15.00
C LYS A 196 4.69 1.34 15.23
N THR A 197 3.53 1.81 15.71
CA THR A 197 2.36 0.94 15.93
C THR A 197 1.77 0.45 14.62
N THR A 198 1.77 1.30 13.59
CA THR A 198 1.28 1.00 12.24
C THR A 198 2.06 -0.15 11.58
N PHE A 199 3.39 -0.11 11.58
CA PHE A 199 4.20 -1.21 11.04
C PHE A 199 3.99 -2.51 11.83
N GLY A 200 3.84 -2.41 13.15
CA GLY A 200 3.49 -3.56 13.99
C GLY A 200 2.16 -4.20 13.59
N LEU A 201 1.12 -3.41 13.30
CA LEU A 201 -0.16 -3.94 12.83
C LEU A 201 -0.04 -4.54 11.43
N LEU A 202 0.71 -3.89 10.53
CA LEU A 202 0.94 -4.40 9.18
C LEU A 202 1.57 -5.80 9.19
N GLU A 203 2.56 -6.05 10.05
CA GLU A 203 3.12 -7.39 10.28
C GLU A 203 2.05 -8.38 10.79
N THR A 204 1.22 -7.95 11.74
CA THR A 204 0.16 -8.78 12.35
C THR A 204 -0.87 -9.25 11.34
N ILE A 205 -1.27 -8.39 10.39
CA ILE A 205 -2.37 -8.67 9.46
C ILE A 205 -1.90 -9.21 8.10
N SER A 206 -0.61 -9.09 7.78
CA SER A 206 -0.09 -9.54 6.49
C SER A 206 -0.12 -11.07 6.39
N PRO A 207 -0.54 -11.65 5.23
CA PRO A 207 -0.53 -13.10 5.03
C PRO A 207 0.86 -13.73 5.25
N SER A 208 1.92 -13.03 4.84
CA SER A 208 3.32 -13.39 4.98
C SER A 208 3.97 -12.91 6.29
N GLY A 209 3.26 -12.14 7.13
CA GLY A 209 3.82 -11.47 8.30
C GLY A 209 3.88 -12.37 9.54
N ALA A 210 2.72 -12.60 10.17
CA ALA A 210 2.63 -13.43 11.37
C ALA A 210 2.46 -14.92 11.03
N LEU A 211 3.22 -15.79 11.71
CA LEU A 211 3.19 -17.24 11.46
C LEU A 211 1.78 -17.88 11.50
N PRO A 212 0.85 -17.48 12.40
CA PRO A 212 -0.51 -18.01 12.36
C PRO A 212 -1.29 -17.67 11.08
N ASN A 213 -0.96 -16.58 10.39
CA ASN A 213 -1.62 -16.25 9.12
C ASN A 213 -1.22 -17.22 8.00
N VAL A 214 0.01 -17.75 8.06
CA VAL A 214 0.48 -18.80 7.15
C VAL A 214 -0.05 -20.18 7.58
N ILE A 215 0.07 -20.49 8.87
CA ILE A 215 -0.29 -21.80 9.43
C ILE A 215 -1.47 -21.60 10.39
N SER A 216 -2.69 -21.59 9.84
CA SER A 216 -3.90 -21.13 10.54
C SER A 216 -4.19 -21.88 11.85
N PHE A 217 -3.87 -23.18 11.96
CA PHE A 217 -4.14 -23.93 13.19
C PHE A 217 -3.38 -23.40 14.42
N LEU A 218 -2.30 -22.64 14.23
CA LEU A 218 -1.55 -22.01 15.32
C LEU A 218 -2.36 -20.96 16.08
N MET A 219 -3.46 -20.47 15.52
CA MET A 219 -4.37 -19.56 16.23
C MET A 219 -5.01 -20.20 17.47
N HIS A 220 -5.14 -21.54 17.48
CA HIS A 220 -5.72 -22.30 18.58
C HIS A 220 -4.73 -22.59 19.72
N VAL A 221 -3.44 -22.24 19.56
CA VAL A 221 -2.44 -22.43 20.62
C VAL A 221 -2.85 -21.59 21.83
N PRO A 222 -2.89 -22.17 23.05
CA PRO A 222 -3.24 -21.45 24.26
C PRO A 222 -2.35 -20.24 24.51
N ASP A 223 -2.92 -19.20 25.10
CA ASP A 223 -2.27 -17.90 25.27
C ASP A 223 -0.94 -17.93 26.05
N VAL A 224 -0.80 -18.89 26.97
CA VAL A 224 0.43 -19.10 27.76
C VAL A 224 1.59 -19.57 26.87
N LEU A 225 1.30 -20.30 25.79
CA LEU A 225 2.29 -20.89 24.88
C LEU A 225 2.42 -20.12 23.56
N SER A 226 1.64 -19.06 23.37
CA SER A 226 1.55 -18.33 22.11
C SER A 226 2.36 -17.03 22.15
N PRO A 227 3.62 -17.02 21.65
CA PRO A 227 4.42 -15.79 21.60
C PRO A 227 3.80 -14.74 20.66
N TRP A 228 3.11 -15.17 19.60
CA TRP A 228 2.44 -14.26 18.66
C TRP A 228 1.24 -13.55 19.28
N LYS A 229 0.38 -14.24 20.04
CA LYS A 229 -0.71 -13.58 20.78
C LYS A 229 -0.19 -12.62 21.85
N LYS A 230 0.93 -12.97 22.52
CA LYS A 230 1.56 -12.09 23.51
C LYS A 230 2.14 -10.83 22.85
N LYS A 231 2.83 -10.97 21.71
CA LYS A 231 3.31 -9.84 20.89
C LYS A 231 2.15 -8.95 20.45
N GLU A 232 1.07 -9.56 19.96
CA GLU A 232 -0.10 -8.84 19.47
C GLU A 232 -0.83 -8.07 20.56
N ARG A 233 -1.05 -8.68 21.74
CA ARG A 233 -1.64 -7.96 22.89
C ARG A 233 -0.81 -6.76 23.31
N ALA A 234 0.51 -6.91 23.43
CA ALA A 234 1.40 -5.82 23.81
C ALA A 234 1.38 -4.67 22.78
N ARG A 235 1.31 -5.00 21.48
CA ARG A 235 1.14 -4.02 20.40
C ARG A 235 -0.20 -3.30 20.51
N HIS A 236 -1.31 -4.04 20.65
CA HIS A 236 -2.66 -3.50 20.76
C HIS A 236 -2.83 -2.61 22.01
N GLU A 237 -2.27 -3.00 23.15
CA GLU A 237 -2.28 -2.20 24.39
C GLU A 237 -1.52 -0.88 24.23
N LEU A 238 -0.36 -0.89 23.54
CA LEU A 238 0.38 0.33 23.24
C LEU A 238 -0.42 1.26 22.32
N GLU A 239 -0.98 0.71 21.24
CA GLU A 239 -1.80 1.45 20.28
C GLU A 239 -3.06 2.04 20.94
N SER A 240 -3.78 1.24 21.73
CA SER A 240 -4.98 1.67 22.45
C SER A 240 -4.68 2.82 23.42
N ARG A 241 -3.56 2.74 24.16
CA ARG A 241 -3.11 3.83 25.04
C ARG A 241 -2.76 5.09 24.24
N GLN A 242 -2.07 4.93 23.11
CA GLN A 242 -1.71 6.05 22.24
C GLN A 242 -2.95 6.78 21.72
N PHE A 243 -3.90 6.04 21.14
CA PHE A 243 -5.11 6.65 20.58
C PHE A 243 -5.96 7.31 21.64
N LYS A 244 -6.11 6.68 22.82
CA LYS A 244 -6.80 7.31 23.93
C LYS A 244 -6.13 8.62 24.33
N SER A 245 -4.80 8.62 24.53
CA SER A 245 -4.08 9.83 24.92
C SER A 245 -4.18 10.95 23.90
N ASN A 246 -4.16 10.62 22.60
CA ASN A 246 -4.34 11.62 21.54
C ASN A 246 -5.75 12.22 21.55
N VAL A 247 -6.78 11.39 21.77
CA VAL A 247 -8.17 11.85 21.84
C VAL A 247 -8.40 12.69 23.10
N ASP A 248 -7.91 12.25 24.26
CA ASP A 248 -7.98 13.01 25.50
C ASP A 248 -7.34 14.41 25.34
N PHE A 249 -6.19 14.48 24.65
CA PHE A 249 -5.56 15.75 24.32
C PHE A 249 -6.47 16.65 23.47
N VAL A 250 -7.06 16.14 22.39
CA VAL A 250 -7.93 16.95 21.54
C VAL A 250 -9.17 17.42 22.29
N VAL A 251 -9.78 16.56 23.12
CA VAL A 251 -10.93 16.93 23.96
C VAL A 251 -10.57 18.08 24.90
N ASP A 252 -9.43 18.00 25.59
CA ASP A 252 -8.92 19.08 26.45
C ASP A 252 -8.71 20.39 25.66
N GLN A 253 -8.19 20.32 24.44
CA GLN A 253 -8.04 21.51 23.59
C GLN A 253 -9.38 22.09 23.12
N VAL A 254 -10.39 21.25 22.89
CA VAL A 254 -11.73 21.71 22.54
C VAL A 254 -12.36 22.45 23.72
N GLU A 255 -12.23 21.90 24.93
CA GLU A 255 -12.71 22.54 26.17
C GLU A 255 -12.05 23.90 26.42
N LYS A 256 -10.76 24.03 26.08
CA LYS A 256 -9.99 25.28 26.19
C LYS A 256 -10.22 26.27 25.03
N GLY A 257 -10.92 25.87 23.97
CA GLY A 257 -11.12 26.69 22.77
C GLY A 257 -9.85 26.88 21.92
N THR A 258 -8.87 25.99 22.05
CA THR A 258 -7.57 26.04 21.36
C THR A 258 -7.35 24.89 20.36
N ALA A 259 -8.35 24.00 20.20
CA ALA A 259 -8.25 22.85 19.30
C ALA A 259 -8.08 23.26 17.84
N GLN A 260 -7.09 22.64 17.19
CA GLN A 260 -6.93 22.71 15.74
C GLN A 260 -8.02 21.86 15.03
N PRO A 261 -8.36 22.19 13.77
CA PRO A 261 -9.23 21.35 12.95
C PRO A 261 -8.70 19.93 12.83
N SER A 262 -9.56 18.95 13.13
CA SER A 262 -9.24 17.53 13.05
C SER A 262 -10.51 16.69 13.05
N PHE A 263 -10.39 15.40 12.74
CA PHE A 263 -11.49 14.46 12.81
C PHE A 263 -12.07 14.36 14.24
N ILE A 264 -11.22 14.34 15.26
CA ILE A 264 -11.69 14.29 16.65
C ILE A 264 -12.31 15.62 17.09
N SER A 265 -11.70 16.77 16.77
CA SER A 265 -12.31 18.06 17.12
C SER A 265 -13.65 18.25 16.39
N THR A 266 -13.77 17.79 15.14
CA THR A 266 -15.04 17.74 14.41
C THR A 266 -16.08 16.87 15.12
N PHE A 267 -15.70 15.66 15.56
CA PHE A 267 -16.59 14.75 16.29
C PHE A 267 -17.14 15.38 17.58
N VAL A 268 -16.26 16.02 18.36
CA VAL A 268 -16.61 16.66 19.63
C VAL A 268 -17.44 17.92 19.40
N ASN A 269 -17.00 18.83 18.53
CA ASN A 269 -17.68 20.11 18.28
C ASN A 269 -19.08 19.95 17.68
N GLN A 270 -19.34 18.86 16.95
CA GLN A 270 -20.65 18.56 16.38
C GLN A 270 -21.55 17.74 17.31
N GLY A 271 -21.11 17.40 18.54
CA GLY A 271 -21.90 16.63 19.50
C GLY A 271 -22.25 15.22 19.00
N LEU A 272 -21.43 14.63 18.12
CA LEU A 272 -21.76 13.33 17.50
C LEU A 272 -21.78 12.18 18.51
N GLY A 273 -21.02 12.32 19.60
CA GLY A 273 -20.97 11.37 20.71
C GLY A 273 -22.05 11.57 21.78
N ASP A 274 -22.90 12.59 21.66
CA ASP A 274 -23.93 12.89 22.66
C ASP A 274 -24.98 11.77 22.75
N GLU A 275 -25.63 11.60 23.90
CA GLU A 275 -26.61 10.53 24.15
C GLU A 275 -27.71 10.42 23.06
N LYS A 276 -28.10 11.55 22.47
CA LYS A 276 -29.13 11.60 21.40
C LYS A 276 -28.61 11.13 20.04
N GLU A 277 -27.31 11.27 19.79
CA GLU A 277 -26.67 11.05 18.49
C GLU A 277 -25.80 9.79 18.46
N LYS A 278 -25.34 9.29 19.61
CA LYS A 278 -24.41 8.13 19.71
C LYS A 278 -24.93 6.86 19.06
N GLY A 279 -26.25 6.64 18.99
CA GLY A 279 -26.83 5.49 18.28
C GLY A 279 -26.54 5.50 16.77
N LYS A 280 -26.37 6.70 16.19
CA LYS A 280 -26.12 6.91 14.76
C LYS A 280 -24.63 7.03 14.42
N TRP A 281 -23.82 7.59 15.32
CA TRP A 281 -22.42 7.91 15.05
C TRP A 281 -21.41 7.11 15.86
N GLY A 282 -21.82 6.53 16.98
CA GLY A 282 -20.94 5.89 17.95
C GLY A 282 -20.58 6.82 19.10
N ASP A 283 -20.01 6.25 20.16
CA ASP A 283 -19.46 7.01 21.28
C ASP A 283 -18.00 7.44 21.00
N LEU A 284 -17.39 8.14 21.97
CA LEU A 284 -16.02 8.60 21.85
C LEU A 284 -15.01 7.45 21.70
N LYS A 285 -15.29 6.26 22.28
CA LYS A 285 -14.42 5.09 22.13
C LYS A 285 -14.47 4.56 20.70
N GLU A 286 -15.66 4.50 20.11
CA GLU A 286 -15.82 4.13 18.71
C GLU A 286 -15.16 5.14 17.77
N ALA A 287 -15.31 6.45 18.02
CA ALA A 287 -14.62 7.50 17.29
C ALA A 287 -13.08 7.37 17.41
N THR A 288 -12.58 7.07 18.61
CA THR A 288 -11.15 6.80 18.86
C THR A 288 -10.63 5.69 17.94
N ASN A 289 -11.37 4.59 17.82
CA ASN A 289 -10.98 3.46 16.97
C ASN A 289 -11.09 3.81 15.47
N VAL A 290 -12.15 4.49 15.05
CA VAL A 290 -12.34 4.92 13.65
C VAL A 290 -11.22 5.86 13.21
N VAL A 291 -10.97 6.92 13.97
CA VAL A 291 -9.91 7.88 13.65
C VAL A 291 -8.52 7.26 13.78
N GLY A 292 -8.32 6.38 14.77
CA GLY A 292 -7.08 5.62 14.92
C GLY A 292 -6.76 4.78 13.69
N LEU A 293 -7.74 4.07 13.12
CA LEU A 293 -7.51 3.33 11.88
C LEU A 293 -7.34 4.25 10.66
N MET A 294 -8.07 5.37 10.58
CA MET A 294 -7.84 6.37 9.52
C MET A 294 -6.37 6.85 9.56
N ALA A 295 -5.84 7.12 10.76
CA ALA A 295 -4.44 7.48 10.97
C ALA A 295 -3.48 6.36 10.52
N ILE A 296 -3.71 5.12 10.93
CA ILE A 296 -2.88 3.98 10.51
C ILE A 296 -2.87 3.85 8.99
N ALA A 297 -4.04 3.86 8.34
CA ALA A 297 -4.16 3.66 6.90
C ALA A 297 -3.43 4.77 6.12
N GLY A 298 -3.64 6.04 6.51
CA GLY A 298 -2.98 7.18 5.88
C GLY A 298 -1.46 7.18 6.09
N ALA A 299 -0.98 6.76 7.26
CA ALA A 299 0.45 6.78 7.59
C ALA A 299 1.30 5.84 6.73
N LEU A 300 0.72 4.76 6.18
CA LEU A 300 1.50 3.71 5.51
C LEU A 300 1.27 3.59 4.01
N THR A 301 0.04 3.80 3.53
CA THR A 301 -0.38 3.38 2.17
C THR A 301 0.11 4.33 1.09
N ILE A 302 0.02 5.64 1.36
CA ILE A 302 0.40 6.73 0.45
C ILE A 302 1.91 6.75 0.16
N GLY A 303 2.72 6.21 1.08
CA GLY A 303 4.17 6.15 0.89
C GLY A 303 4.60 5.24 -0.26
N SER A 304 3.82 4.20 -0.59
CA SER A 304 4.11 3.30 -1.71
C SER A 304 4.10 4.02 -3.07
N PRO A 305 3.03 4.75 -3.45
CA PRO A 305 3.02 5.49 -4.70
C PRO A 305 4.04 6.64 -4.73
N ILE A 306 4.35 7.31 -3.61
CA ILE A 306 5.43 8.33 -3.61
C ILE A 306 6.79 7.71 -3.98
N GLN A 307 7.13 6.57 -3.40
CA GLN A 307 8.38 5.87 -3.72
C GLN A 307 8.35 5.28 -5.14
N SER A 308 7.19 4.80 -5.60
CA SER A 308 7.02 4.30 -6.96
C SER A 308 7.09 5.42 -8.01
N PHE A 309 6.71 6.65 -7.66
CA PHE A 309 6.93 7.83 -8.51
C PHE A 309 8.41 8.13 -8.67
N LEU A 310 9.19 8.12 -7.58
CA LEU A 310 10.66 8.28 -7.65
C LEU A 310 11.25 7.22 -8.59
N LEU A 311 10.86 5.95 -8.43
CA LEU A 311 11.29 4.85 -9.29
C LEU A 311 10.89 5.07 -10.76
N ALA A 312 9.67 5.54 -11.03
CA ALA A 312 9.21 5.85 -12.38
C ALA A 312 10.04 6.97 -13.02
N MET A 313 10.40 8.03 -12.28
CA MET A 313 11.22 9.13 -12.80
C MET A 313 12.65 8.68 -13.17
N LEU A 314 13.17 7.63 -12.54
CA LEU A 314 14.48 7.05 -12.86
C LEU A 314 14.48 6.21 -14.13
N HIS A 315 13.38 5.48 -14.38
CA HIS A 315 13.26 4.59 -15.54
C HIS A 315 12.61 5.27 -16.75
N TYR A 316 11.86 6.34 -16.54
CA TYR A 316 11.12 7.07 -17.58
C TYR A 316 11.30 8.60 -17.43
N PRO A 317 12.53 9.11 -17.59
CA PRO A 317 12.87 10.52 -17.37
C PRO A 317 12.12 11.49 -18.31
N GLU A 318 11.61 11.01 -19.44
CA GLU A 318 10.80 11.80 -20.37
C GLU A 318 9.50 12.30 -19.72
N TRP A 319 8.91 11.54 -18.79
CA TRP A 319 7.71 11.98 -18.07
C TRP A 319 8.03 13.05 -17.04
N GLN A 320 9.22 13.00 -16.44
CA GLN A 320 9.69 14.07 -15.57
C GLN A 320 9.76 15.39 -16.33
N ALA A 321 10.38 15.39 -17.51
CA ALA A 321 10.51 16.59 -18.35
C ALA A 321 9.15 17.13 -18.83
N ARG A 322 8.21 16.24 -19.17
CA ARG A 322 6.84 16.62 -19.57
C ARG A 322 6.05 17.23 -18.42
N LEU A 323 6.14 16.62 -17.24
CA LEU A 323 5.49 17.11 -16.02
C LEU A 323 6.04 18.48 -15.60
N GLN A 324 7.37 18.64 -15.66
CA GLN A 324 8.04 19.91 -15.39
C GLN A 324 7.54 21.03 -16.33
N ARG A 325 7.38 20.75 -17.63
CA ARG A 325 6.85 21.73 -18.59
C ARG A 325 5.42 22.16 -18.26
N GLU A 326 4.52 21.22 -18.01
CA GLU A 326 3.13 21.55 -17.64
C GLU A 326 3.10 22.42 -16.37
N ILE A 327 3.88 22.06 -15.35
CA ILE A 327 3.95 22.79 -14.10
C ILE A 327 4.54 24.20 -14.29
N ASP A 328 5.63 24.33 -15.05
CA ASP A 328 6.26 25.63 -15.28
C ASP A 328 5.32 26.58 -16.05
N GLU A 329 4.56 26.06 -17.03
CA GLU A 329 3.57 26.81 -17.81
C GLU A 329 2.36 27.26 -16.97
N VAL A 330 1.81 26.38 -16.12
CA VAL A 330 0.58 26.66 -15.37
C VAL A 330 0.85 27.41 -14.07
N CYS A 331 1.93 27.09 -13.36
CA CYS A 331 2.21 27.62 -12.03
C CYS A 331 3.09 28.88 -12.05
N GLU A 332 3.68 29.23 -13.20
CA GLU A 332 4.45 30.48 -13.42
C GLU A 332 5.52 30.70 -12.33
N GLY A 333 6.30 29.66 -12.04
CA GLY A 333 7.39 29.69 -11.05
C GLY A 333 7.00 29.32 -9.62
N ARG A 334 5.72 29.36 -9.24
CA ARG A 334 5.25 28.89 -7.92
C ARG A 334 5.19 27.36 -7.85
N CYS A 335 5.28 26.82 -6.63
CA CYS A 335 5.01 25.40 -6.38
C CYS A 335 3.50 25.11 -6.57
N PRO A 336 3.11 24.00 -7.25
CA PRO A 336 1.71 23.66 -7.51
C PRO A 336 0.85 23.65 -6.25
N GLN A 337 -0.36 24.20 -6.32
CA GLN A 337 -1.35 24.17 -5.24
C GLN A 337 -2.54 23.28 -5.59
N TRP A 338 -3.32 22.87 -4.59
CA TRP A 338 -4.50 22.02 -4.83
C TRP A 338 -5.53 22.70 -5.75
N SER A 339 -5.60 24.02 -5.72
CA SER A 339 -6.45 24.84 -6.61
C SER A 339 -6.03 24.79 -8.08
N ASP A 340 -4.78 24.43 -8.39
CA ASP A 340 -4.28 24.29 -9.76
C ASP A 340 -4.73 22.96 -10.41
N ARG A 341 -5.30 22.04 -9.62
CA ARG A 341 -5.53 20.65 -10.02
C ARG A 341 -6.24 20.52 -11.34
N GLU A 342 -7.28 21.29 -11.63
CA GLU A 342 -8.06 21.17 -12.88
C GLU A 342 -7.24 21.50 -14.13
N LYS A 343 -6.22 22.35 -13.99
CA LYS A 343 -5.34 22.81 -15.08
C LYS A 343 -4.10 21.92 -15.29
N LEU A 344 -3.89 20.92 -14.42
CA LEU A 344 -2.72 20.04 -14.43
C LEU A 344 -3.10 18.57 -14.76
N PRO A 345 -3.70 18.29 -15.94
CA PRO A 345 -4.11 16.93 -16.30
C PRO A 345 -2.95 15.95 -16.43
N MET A 346 -1.75 16.37 -16.85
CA MET A 346 -0.55 15.51 -16.89
C MET A 346 -0.15 15.08 -15.48
N LEU A 347 -0.13 16.00 -14.52
CA LEU A 347 0.13 15.64 -13.12
C LEU A 347 -0.89 14.62 -12.59
N ARG A 348 -2.19 14.84 -12.83
CA ARG A 348 -3.22 13.86 -12.42
C ARG A 348 -3.09 12.52 -13.14
N ALA A 349 -2.66 12.52 -14.41
CA ALA A 349 -2.38 11.31 -15.16
C ALA A 349 -1.18 10.55 -14.60
N VAL A 350 -0.11 11.25 -14.22
CA VAL A 350 1.06 10.67 -13.55
C VAL A 350 0.66 10.04 -12.21
N VAL A 351 -0.10 10.76 -11.37
CA VAL A 351 -0.59 10.23 -10.08
C VAL A 351 -1.36 8.93 -10.30
N LYS A 352 -2.31 8.93 -11.23
CA LYS A 352 -3.14 7.75 -11.51
C LYS A 352 -2.32 6.59 -12.09
N GLU A 353 -1.39 6.88 -12.99
CA GLU A 353 -0.54 5.88 -13.63
C GLU A 353 0.44 5.24 -12.65
N VAL A 354 0.98 6.00 -11.69
CA VAL A 354 1.87 5.44 -10.66
C VAL A 354 1.15 4.37 -9.85
N ILE A 355 -0.09 4.64 -9.43
CA ILE A 355 -0.90 3.69 -8.66
C ILE A 355 -1.28 2.48 -9.54
N ARG A 356 -1.61 2.69 -10.83
CA ARG A 356 -1.91 1.61 -11.78
C ARG A 356 -0.71 0.69 -11.99
N TRP A 357 0.44 1.27 -12.31
CA TRP A 357 1.69 0.58 -12.62
C TRP A 357 2.18 -0.25 -11.43
N ARG A 358 2.05 0.33 -10.23
CA ARG A 358 2.54 -0.23 -8.96
C ARG A 358 1.45 -0.14 -7.89
N PRO A 359 0.48 -1.07 -7.89
CA PRO A 359 -0.60 -1.09 -6.91
C PRO A 359 -0.04 -1.25 -5.49
N PRO A 360 -0.38 -0.35 -4.54
CA PRO A 360 0.08 -0.47 -3.16
C PRO A 360 -0.42 -1.75 -2.47
N VAL A 361 -1.58 -2.28 -2.89
CA VAL A 361 -2.21 -3.49 -2.36
C VAL A 361 -2.42 -4.50 -3.48
N PRO A 362 -1.36 -5.18 -3.97
CA PRO A 362 -1.39 -5.94 -5.22
C PRO A 362 -2.38 -7.12 -5.22
N THR A 363 -2.73 -7.66 -4.05
CA THR A 363 -3.72 -8.74 -3.89
C THR A 363 -5.13 -8.23 -3.55
N GLY A 364 -5.31 -6.92 -3.44
CA GLY A 364 -6.51 -6.31 -2.83
C GLY A 364 -6.66 -6.65 -1.34
N ILE A 365 -7.74 -6.15 -0.72
CA ILE A 365 -8.10 -6.51 0.65
C ILE A 365 -9.12 -7.65 0.62
N PRO A 366 -8.88 -8.80 1.27
CA PRO A 366 -9.74 -9.97 1.17
C PRO A 366 -11.18 -9.75 1.65
N HIS A 367 -12.15 -10.38 0.99
CA HIS A 367 -13.56 -10.41 1.40
C HIS A 367 -14.00 -11.85 1.74
N ALA A 368 -14.98 -12.00 2.62
CA ALA A 368 -15.60 -13.29 2.91
C ALA A 368 -16.95 -13.41 2.20
N VAL A 369 -17.18 -14.56 1.55
CA VAL A 369 -18.44 -14.88 0.89
C VAL A 369 -19.48 -15.32 1.93
N GLU A 370 -20.58 -14.60 2.06
CA GLU A 370 -21.58 -14.87 3.09
C GLU A 370 -22.56 -15.99 2.74
N LYS A 371 -22.80 -16.22 1.44
CA LYS A 371 -23.76 -17.19 0.93
C LYS A 371 -23.24 -17.86 -0.33
N ASP A 372 -23.61 -19.12 -0.52
CA ASP A 372 -23.33 -19.85 -1.75
C ASP A 372 -23.90 -19.08 -2.96
N ASP A 373 -23.15 -19.00 -4.05
CA ASP A 373 -23.52 -18.25 -5.25
C ASP A 373 -23.06 -18.98 -6.53
N VAL A 374 -23.67 -18.65 -7.67
CA VAL A 374 -23.23 -19.11 -9.00
C VAL A 374 -22.98 -17.89 -9.88
N TYR A 375 -21.77 -17.80 -10.44
CA TYR A 375 -21.35 -16.74 -11.34
C TYR A 375 -20.83 -17.34 -12.63
N ASN A 376 -21.46 -16.99 -13.76
CA ASN A 376 -21.12 -17.51 -15.10
C ASN A 376 -20.99 -19.05 -15.14
N GLY A 377 -21.88 -19.75 -14.44
CA GLY A 377 -21.88 -21.22 -14.35
C GLY A 377 -20.88 -21.81 -13.35
N PHE A 378 -20.05 -21.01 -12.69
CA PHE A 378 -19.14 -21.45 -11.64
C PHE A 378 -19.74 -21.26 -10.25
N PHE A 379 -19.62 -22.29 -9.41
CA PHE A 379 -20.06 -22.28 -8.02
C PHE A 379 -19.01 -21.63 -7.11
N ILE A 380 -19.45 -20.65 -6.31
CA ILE A 380 -18.65 -19.96 -5.30
C ILE A 380 -19.24 -20.29 -3.92
N PRO A 381 -18.53 -21.03 -3.05
CA PRO A 381 -19.10 -21.45 -1.77
C PRO A 381 -19.06 -20.32 -0.72
N ALA A 382 -20.09 -20.26 0.13
CA ALA A 382 -20.07 -19.51 1.38
C ALA A 382 -18.87 -19.92 2.23
N GLY A 383 -18.25 -18.93 2.87
CA GLY A 383 -17.03 -19.06 3.65
C GLY A 383 -15.75 -18.95 2.83
N ALA A 384 -15.83 -18.92 1.49
CA ALA A 384 -14.65 -18.64 0.66
C ALA A 384 -14.10 -17.24 0.93
N THR A 385 -12.78 -17.10 0.82
CA THR A 385 -12.10 -15.80 0.85
C THR A 385 -11.87 -15.34 -0.58
N ILE A 386 -12.44 -14.21 -0.97
CA ILE A 386 -12.33 -13.67 -2.33
C ILE A 386 -11.36 -12.49 -2.38
N HIS A 387 -10.54 -12.46 -3.42
CA HIS A 387 -9.48 -11.47 -3.64
C HIS A 387 -9.66 -10.83 -5.02
N ALA A 388 -9.79 -9.51 -5.05
CA ALA A 388 -9.58 -8.75 -6.28
C ALA A 388 -8.07 -8.61 -6.47
N LEU A 389 -7.48 -9.45 -7.32
CA LEU A 389 -6.06 -9.46 -7.62
C LEU A 389 -5.72 -8.22 -8.44
N GLU A 390 -5.49 -7.11 -7.73
CA GLU A 390 -5.31 -5.80 -8.33
C GLU A 390 -4.11 -5.77 -9.29
N TRP A 391 -3.03 -6.50 -8.98
CA TRP A 391 -1.89 -6.66 -9.90
C TRP A 391 -2.31 -7.21 -11.27
N GLY A 392 -3.26 -8.16 -11.29
CA GLY A 392 -3.78 -8.73 -12.51
C GLY A 392 -4.78 -7.82 -13.21
N ILE A 393 -5.64 -7.13 -12.44
CA ILE A 393 -6.60 -6.14 -12.97
C ILE A 393 -5.87 -5.02 -13.71
N THR A 394 -4.79 -4.47 -13.16
CA THR A 394 -4.02 -3.40 -13.80
C THR A 394 -3.15 -3.85 -14.98
N ARG A 395 -3.16 -5.16 -15.27
CA ARG A 395 -2.44 -5.80 -16.38
C ARG A 395 -3.39 -6.47 -17.38
N ASP A 396 -4.67 -6.15 -17.32
CA ASP A 396 -5.62 -6.53 -18.37
C ASP A 396 -5.31 -5.71 -19.64
N GLU A 397 -4.69 -6.34 -20.64
CA GLU A 397 -4.28 -5.70 -21.89
C GLU A 397 -5.45 -5.12 -22.70
N SER A 398 -6.70 -5.52 -22.42
CA SER A 398 -7.87 -4.91 -23.07
C SER A 398 -8.16 -3.49 -22.58
N MET A 399 -7.84 -3.21 -21.30
CA MET A 399 -7.98 -1.88 -20.68
C MET A 399 -6.64 -1.13 -20.69
N TYR A 400 -5.57 -1.88 -20.44
CA TYR A 400 -4.20 -1.41 -20.30
C TYR A 400 -3.24 -2.03 -21.33
N PRO A 401 -3.41 -1.82 -22.67
CA PRO A 401 -2.37 -2.16 -23.64
C PRO A 401 -0.94 -1.77 -23.21
N ASP A 402 0.04 -2.65 -23.39
CA ASP A 402 1.39 -2.49 -22.85
C ASP A 402 1.42 -2.14 -21.33
N PRO A 403 0.89 -3.04 -20.47
CA PRO A 403 0.60 -2.70 -19.07
C PRO A 403 1.84 -2.58 -18.17
N GLU A 404 2.99 -3.11 -18.58
CA GLU A 404 4.23 -3.03 -17.80
C GLU A 404 4.95 -1.70 -17.98
N THR A 405 4.68 -0.98 -19.06
CA THR A 405 5.23 0.35 -19.32
C THR A 405 4.51 1.41 -18.48
N PHE A 406 5.29 2.31 -17.87
CA PHE A 406 4.74 3.49 -17.21
C PHE A 406 4.38 4.53 -18.26
N ASN A 407 3.07 4.74 -18.49
CA ASN A 407 2.60 5.62 -19.56
C ASN A 407 1.37 6.47 -19.15
N PRO A 408 1.59 7.68 -18.59
CA PRO A 408 0.53 8.65 -18.31
C PRO A 408 -0.35 9.04 -19.52
N ASP A 409 0.12 8.93 -20.77
CA ASP A 409 -0.71 9.26 -21.94
C ASP A 409 -1.93 8.34 -22.08
N ARG A 410 -1.92 7.17 -21.42
CA ARG A 410 -3.11 6.31 -21.30
C ARG A 410 -4.34 7.06 -20.83
N TRP A 411 -4.15 8.05 -19.99
CA TRP A 411 -5.24 8.80 -19.39
C TRP A 411 -5.62 10.07 -20.18
N LEU A 412 -4.81 10.45 -21.17
CA LEU A 412 -4.88 11.75 -21.84
C LEU A 412 -5.13 11.67 -23.35
N GLN A 413 -4.91 10.50 -23.98
CA GLN A 413 -5.08 10.35 -25.42
C GLN A 413 -6.35 9.53 -25.75
N PRO A 414 -7.23 10.01 -26.64
CA PRO A 414 -8.46 9.32 -27.06
C PRO A 414 -8.28 7.91 -27.63
N SER A 415 -7.06 7.55 -28.05
CA SER A 415 -6.72 6.22 -28.54
C SER A 415 -6.74 5.14 -27.46
N TYR A 416 -6.70 5.51 -26.18
CA TYR A 416 -6.71 4.55 -25.07
C TYR A 416 -8.11 4.35 -24.48
N PRO A 417 -8.48 3.10 -24.10
CA PRO A 417 -9.76 2.81 -23.43
C PRO A 417 -9.97 3.58 -22.12
N THR A 418 -8.89 4.04 -21.51
CA THR A 418 -8.84 4.73 -20.23
C THR A 418 -9.13 6.24 -20.32
N PHE A 419 -9.12 6.81 -21.52
CA PHE A 419 -9.37 8.25 -21.74
C PHE A 419 -10.80 8.65 -21.42
N LYS A 420 -10.97 9.81 -20.77
CA LYS A 420 -12.27 10.39 -20.41
C LYS A 420 -12.20 11.92 -20.47
N GLU A 421 -13.31 12.54 -20.86
CA GLU A 421 -13.49 14.00 -20.87
C GLU A 421 -14.51 14.47 -19.82
N PRO A 422 -14.43 15.73 -19.36
CA PRO A 422 -13.44 16.75 -19.73
C PRO A 422 -12.11 16.57 -19.00
N LEU A 423 -10.99 16.99 -19.62
CA LEU A 423 -9.66 16.99 -19.01
C LEU A 423 -9.49 18.04 -17.89
N THR A 424 -10.50 18.84 -17.60
CA THR A 424 -10.56 19.63 -16.35
C THR A 424 -10.94 18.78 -15.14
N ARG A 425 -11.53 17.59 -15.37
CA ARG A 425 -11.99 16.67 -14.33
C ARG A 425 -11.26 15.33 -14.35
N PHE A 426 -10.98 14.78 -15.54
CA PHE A 426 -10.33 13.49 -15.71
C PHE A 426 -8.87 13.68 -16.18
N PRO A 427 -7.97 12.73 -15.90
CA PRO A 427 -8.14 11.62 -14.95
C PRO A 427 -8.31 12.10 -13.50
N ASN A 428 -8.98 11.26 -12.71
CA ASN A 428 -9.11 11.35 -11.25
C ASN A 428 -9.16 9.94 -10.66
N LEU A 429 -9.16 9.84 -9.33
CA LEU A 429 -9.13 8.58 -8.60
C LEU A 429 -10.53 8.00 -8.31
N ASP A 430 -11.60 8.72 -8.69
CA ASP A 430 -12.99 8.29 -8.47
C ASP A 430 -13.29 6.97 -9.19
N GLY A 431 -13.77 6.00 -8.43
CA GLY A 431 -14.17 4.69 -8.95
C GLY A 431 -13.02 3.85 -9.51
N PHE A 432 -11.76 4.21 -9.23
CA PHE A 432 -10.61 3.43 -9.66
C PHE A 432 -10.47 2.14 -8.82
N SER A 433 -10.26 1.00 -9.49
CA SER A 433 -10.22 -0.35 -8.89
C SER A 433 -9.31 -0.48 -7.67
N GLN A 434 -8.20 0.27 -7.67
CA GLN A 434 -7.21 0.38 -6.58
C GLN A 434 -7.82 0.78 -5.23
N PHE A 435 -8.97 1.47 -5.26
CA PHE A 435 -9.69 1.89 -4.07
C PHE A 435 -10.83 0.94 -3.69
N GLY A 436 -10.93 -0.22 -4.35
CA GLY A 436 -11.89 -1.26 -4.05
C GLY A 436 -13.32 -0.97 -4.50
N PHE A 437 -14.21 -1.91 -4.22
CA PHE A 437 -15.52 -1.98 -4.88
C PHE A 437 -16.69 -1.87 -3.91
N GLY A 438 -17.81 -1.33 -4.41
CA GLY A 438 -19.11 -1.35 -3.75
C GLY A 438 -19.09 -0.79 -2.32
N ARG A 439 -19.65 -1.57 -1.38
CA ARG A 439 -19.79 -1.15 0.02
C ARG A 439 -18.46 -1.06 0.78
N ARG A 440 -17.34 -1.51 0.19
CA ARG A 440 -16.02 -1.54 0.84
C ARG A 440 -15.00 -0.63 0.15
N THR A 441 -15.43 0.23 -0.78
CA THR A 441 -14.57 1.25 -1.38
C THR A 441 -13.88 2.11 -0.31
N CYS A 442 -12.62 2.48 -0.57
CA CYS A 442 -11.77 3.29 0.27
C CYS A 442 -12.44 4.63 0.58
N GLN A 443 -12.35 5.07 1.84
CA GLN A 443 -12.89 6.36 2.28
C GLN A 443 -11.81 7.45 2.31
N GLY A 444 -10.54 7.08 2.12
CA GLY A 444 -9.41 8.00 2.14
C GLY A 444 -9.01 8.54 0.76
N VAL A 445 -9.82 8.33 -0.28
CA VAL A 445 -9.51 8.82 -1.65
C VAL A 445 -9.20 10.32 -1.68
N PRO A 446 -9.94 11.21 -0.98
CA PRO A 446 -9.61 12.64 -0.97
C PRO A 446 -8.21 12.94 -0.45
N ILE A 447 -7.77 12.29 0.64
CA ILE A 447 -6.41 12.43 1.18
C ILE A 447 -5.38 11.95 0.16
N VAL A 448 -5.59 10.78 -0.43
CA VAL A 448 -4.65 10.20 -1.39
C VAL A 448 -4.50 11.09 -2.63
N ASP A 449 -5.61 11.61 -3.16
CA ASP A 449 -5.59 12.46 -4.35
C ASP A 449 -4.82 13.76 -4.08
N GLN A 450 -5.13 14.44 -2.98
CA GLN A 450 -4.47 15.69 -2.60
C GLN A 450 -3.00 15.49 -2.22
N ASP A 451 -2.68 14.50 -1.40
CA ASP A 451 -1.29 14.19 -0.99
C ASP A 451 -0.41 13.89 -2.20
N LEU A 452 -0.85 12.97 -3.08
CA LEU A 452 -0.04 12.55 -4.22
C LEU A 452 0.08 13.65 -5.26
N PHE A 453 -0.99 14.40 -5.53
CA PHE A 453 -0.94 15.55 -6.41
C PHE A 453 0.10 16.59 -5.93
N LEU A 454 0.01 16.98 -4.66
CA LEU A 454 0.87 18.02 -4.10
C LEU A 454 2.33 17.56 -4.00
N ILE A 455 2.59 16.33 -3.55
CA ILE A 455 3.94 15.84 -3.35
C ILE A 455 4.66 15.50 -4.66
N MET A 456 3.98 14.86 -5.62
CA MET A 456 4.57 14.54 -6.92
C MET A 456 4.77 15.81 -7.76
N GLY A 457 3.77 16.71 -7.76
CA GLY A 457 3.88 18.01 -8.40
C GLY A 457 4.98 18.87 -7.78
N GLY A 458 5.07 18.89 -6.45
CA GLY A 458 6.13 19.59 -5.72
C GLY A 458 7.53 19.06 -6.05
N MET A 459 7.71 17.73 -6.11
CA MET A 459 9.00 17.13 -6.50
C MET A 459 9.38 17.50 -7.93
N ALA A 460 8.45 17.43 -8.89
CA ALA A 460 8.71 17.83 -10.27
C ALA A 460 8.98 19.35 -10.40
N TRP A 461 8.30 20.18 -9.61
CA TRP A 461 8.57 21.60 -9.54
C TRP A 461 9.98 21.89 -9.02
N ALA A 462 10.43 21.18 -7.98
CA ALA A 462 11.65 21.50 -7.24
C ALA A 462 12.93 20.82 -7.78
N LEU A 463 12.84 19.56 -8.24
CA LEU A 463 13.99 18.66 -8.34
C LEU A 463 14.16 18.07 -9.76
N ASN A 464 15.41 17.77 -10.09
CA ASN A 464 15.82 16.87 -11.15
C ASN A 464 16.25 15.54 -10.50
N ILE A 465 15.37 14.54 -10.58
CA ILE A 465 15.58 13.19 -10.06
C ILE A 465 16.29 12.36 -11.13
N THR A 466 17.45 11.82 -10.82
CA THR A 466 18.27 11.04 -11.77
C THR A 466 18.90 9.84 -11.07
N LYS A 467 19.28 8.83 -11.85
CA LYS A 467 20.00 7.68 -11.29
C LYS A 467 21.33 8.13 -10.71
N LYS A 468 21.66 7.61 -9.53
CA LYS A 468 22.94 7.86 -8.90
C LYS A 468 24.07 7.34 -9.79
N ARG A 469 25.19 8.06 -9.82
CA ARG A 469 26.40 7.63 -10.56
C ARG A 469 27.51 7.24 -9.58
N ASN A 470 28.23 6.19 -9.94
CA ASN A 470 29.47 5.78 -9.29
C ASN A 470 30.60 6.78 -9.61
N ALA A 471 31.71 6.68 -8.88
CA ALA A 471 32.89 7.52 -9.11
C ALA A 471 33.50 7.36 -10.52
N ASP A 472 33.25 6.23 -11.18
CA ASP A 472 33.67 5.93 -12.56
C ASP A 472 32.67 6.44 -13.63
N GLY A 473 31.56 7.07 -13.21
CA GLY A 473 30.52 7.60 -14.08
C GLY A 473 29.42 6.60 -14.47
N SER A 474 29.57 5.32 -14.13
CA SER A 474 28.54 4.29 -14.37
C SER A 474 27.30 4.53 -13.49
N GLU A 475 26.12 4.12 -13.97
CA GLU A 475 24.88 4.24 -13.19
C GLU A 475 24.80 3.17 -12.11
N VAL A 476 24.39 3.55 -10.90
CA VAL A 476 24.00 2.59 -9.86
C VAL A 476 22.74 1.88 -10.34
N PRO A 477 22.73 0.54 -10.46
CA PRO A 477 21.55 -0.20 -10.90
C PRO A 477 20.38 -0.01 -9.94
N VAL A 478 19.19 0.22 -10.50
CA VAL A 478 17.94 0.31 -9.75
C VAL A 478 16.95 -0.66 -10.38
N HIS A 479 16.36 -1.55 -9.56
CA HIS A 479 15.42 -2.56 -10.02
C HIS A 479 14.02 -1.96 -10.15
N TRP A 480 13.44 -2.01 -11.35
CA TRP A 480 12.14 -1.42 -11.68
C TRP A 480 10.93 -2.07 -10.98
N ASN A 481 11.10 -3.28 -10.44
CA ASN A 481 10.05 -4.07 -9.79
C ASN A 481 10.43 -4.73 -8.45
N ASP A 482 11.48 -4.28 -7.75
CA ASP A 482 11.83 -4.89 -6.45
C ASP A 482 10.98 -4.30 -5.32
N TYR A 483 10.02 -5.08 -4.79
CA TYR A 483 9.04 -4.64 -3.77
C TYR A 483 8.99 -5.54 -2.54
N THR A 484 8.66 -4.94 -1.38
CA THR A 484 8.49 -5.62 -0.08
C THR A 484 7.27 -6.56 -0.06
N PRO A 485 7.29 -7.65 0.72
CA PRO A 485 6.34 -8.77 0.60
C PRO A 485 5.09 -8.68 1.50
N LEU A 486 4.94 -7.59 2.26
CA LEU A 486 3.81 -7.40 3.17
C LEU A 486 2.53 -7.10 2.39
N LEU A 487 1.39 -7.02 3.09
CA LEU A 487 0.10 -6.64 2.50
C LEU A 487 0.18 -5.35 1.66
N ILE A 488 1.07 -4.44 2.07
CA ILE A 488 1.32 -3.18 1.39
C ILE A 488 2.70 -3.24 0.77
N ALA A 489 2.74 -3.32 -0.54
CA ALA A 489 3.96 -3.41 -1.31
C ALA A 489 4.55 -2.01 -1.47
N LYS A 490 5.84 -1.86 -1.16
CA LYS A 490 6.63 -0.64 -1.41
C LYS A 490 7.92 -1.04 -2.13
N PRO A 491 8.52 -0.17 -2.96
CA PRO A 491 9.84 -0.44 -3.49
C PRO A 491 10.83 -0.81 -2.37
N ALA A 492 11.75 -1.72 -2.65
CA ALA A 492 12.95 -1.88 -1.85
C ALA A 492 13.76 -0.57 -1.86
N PHE A 493 14.74 -0.48 -0.96
CA PHE A 493 15.61 0.70 -0.94
C PHE A 493 16.38 0.81 -2.27
N PHE A 494 16.44 2.01 -2.83
CA PHE A 494 17.28 2.32 -3.98
C PHE A 494 17.89 3.72 -3.84
N GLU A 495 19.05 3.91 -4.47
CA GLU A 495 19.76 5.20 -4.45
C GLU A 495 19.46 6.01 -5.71
N PHE A 496 19.40 7.33 -5.54
CA PHE A 496 19.23 8.29 -6.61
C PHE A 496 19.84 9.64 -6.23
N ASP A 497 20.05 10.49 -7.23
CA ASP A 497 20.42 11.89 -7.03
C ASP A 497 19.21 12.78 -7.28
N ALA A 498 19.06 13.82 -6.45
CA ALA A 498 18.01 14.83 -6.58
C ALA A 498 18.62 16.23 -6.52
N ALA A 499 18.86 16.83 -7.68
CA ALA A 499 19.41 18.18 -7.77
C ALA A 499 18.29 19.22 -7.80
N VAL A 500 18.42 20.32 -7.05
CA VAL A 500 17.48 21.43 -7.15
C VAL A 500 17.54 22.05 -8.54
N ARG A 501 16.38 22.31 -9.14
CA ARG A 501 16.28 22.76 -10.54
C ARG A 501 16.90 24.14 -10.77
N THR A 502 16.70 25.09 -9.85
CA THR A 502 17.29 26.44 -9.93
C THR A 502 17.59 27.00 -8.52
N PRO A 503 18.54 27.95 -8.37
CA PRO A 503 18.81 28.62 -7.10
C PRO A 503 17.57 29.30 -6.50
N GLU A 504 16.73 29.93 -7.32
CA GLU A 504 15.51 30.61 -6.86
C GLU A 504 14.53 29.61 -6.22
N LYS A 505 14.43 28.40 -6.77
CA LYS A 505 13.62 27.33 -6.19
C LYS A 505 14.19 26.83 -4.86
N ALA A 506 15.52 26.84 -4.69
CA ALA A 506 16.14 26.51 -3.41
C ALA A 506 15.75 27.53 -2.33
N ASP A 507 15.81 28.82 -2.65
CA ASP A 507 15.40 29.90 -1.73
C ASP A 507 13.91 29.83 -1.39
N MET A 508 13.06 29.56 -2.39
CA MET A 508 11.62 29.37 -2.19
C MET A 508 11.33 28.16 -1.29
N MET A 509 11.95 27.01 -1.53
CA MET A 509 11.79 25.82 -0.68
C MET A 509 12.21 26.10 0.77
N LYS A 510 13.31 26.84 0.97
CA LYS A 510 13.75 27.22 2.30
C LYS A 510 12.71 28.09 3.00
N ALA A 511 12.18 29.10 2.32
CA ALA A 511 11.15 29.99 2.88
C ALA A 511 9.86 29.22 3.22
N MET A 512 9.44 28.31 2.35
CA MET A 512 8.29 27.42 2.58
C MET A 512 8.51 26.51 3.80
N PHE A 513 9.71 25.94 3.93
CA PHE A 513 10.11 25.14 5.10
C PHE A 513 10.13 25.95 6.39
N ASP A 514 10.73 27.14 6.37
CA ASP A 514 10.82 28.02 7.55
C ASP A 514 9.42 28.41 8.03
N ALA A 515 8.49 28.73 7.11
CA ALA A 515 7.09 29.00 7.45
C ALA A 515 6.39 27.77 8.09
N ALA A 516 6.55 26.57 7.50
CA ALA A 516 5.99 25.34 8.04
C ALA A 516 6.56 24.98 9.43
N LYS A 517 7.83 25.34 9.68
CA LYS A 517 8.54 25.13 10.94
C LYS A 517 8.12 26.12 12.02
N GLU A 518 7.94 27.40 11.71
CA GLU A 518 7.47 28.39 12.69
C GLU A 518 6.10 28.02 13.27
N GLU A 519 5.19 27.54 12.43
CA GLU A 519 3.90 27.00 12.88
C GLU A 519 4.07 25.75 13.76
N GLU A 520 5.06 24.90 13.47
CA GLU A 520 5.34 23.71 14.29
C GLU A 520 5.92 24.09 15.64
N GLU A 521 6.85 25.04 15.69
CA GLU A 521 7.38 25.57 16.95
C GLU A 521 6.29 26.27 17.77
N HIS A 522 5.32 26.92 17.12
CA HIS A 522 4.14 27.47 17.77
C HIS A 522 3.26 26.37 18.39
N GLU A 523 2.97 25.31 17.64
CA GLU A 523 2.25 24.13 18.13
C GLU A 523 2.99 23.46 19.30
N GLU A 524 4.30 23.20 19.16
CA GLU A 524 5.12 22.58 20.22
C GLU A 524 5.16 23.41 21.50
N LYS A 525 5.19 24.75 21.39
CA LYS A 525 5.09 25.66 22.55
C LYS A 525 3.74 25.53 23.24
N MET A 526 2.65 25.36 22.50
CA MET A 526 1.32 25.08 23.07
C MET A 526 1.25 23.67 23.70
N MET A 527 1.99 22.70 23.16
CA MET A 527 1.94 21.28 23.53
C MET A 527 2.72 20.92 24.80
N LYS A 528 3.84 21.59 25.08
CA LYS A 528 4.66 21.37 26.31
C LYS A 528 3.91 21.58 27.63
N ALA A 529 2.67 22.08 27.59
CA ALA A 529 1.81 22.31 28.75
C ALA A 529 0.76 21.20 29.01
N GLY A 530 0.60 20.17 28.17
CA GLY A 530 -0.59 19.30 28.30
C GLY A 530 -0.60 17.89 27.69
N MET A 531 0.35 17.47 26.85
CA MET A 531 0.38 16.06 26.42
C MET A 531 1.10 15.17 27.45
N PRO A 532 0.52 14.03 27.87
CA PRO A 532 1.26 13.02 28.61
C PRO A 532 2.45 12.55 27.76
N ASP A 533 3.66 12.53 28.32
CA ASP A 533 4.76 11.75 27.75
C ASP A 533 4.34 10.28 27.84
N ILE A 534 3.87 9.70 26.74
CA ILE A 534 3.42 8.31 26.66
C ILE A 534 4.65 7.41 26.61
N GLY A 535 5.53 7.55 27.60
CA GLY A 535 6.77 6.83 27.76
C GLY A 535 7.52 6.65 26.46
N ASP A 536 8.30 7.67 26.07
CA ASP A 536 9.43 7.36 25.21
C ASP A 536 10.23 6.22 25.86
N VAL A 537 10.45 5.13 25.12
CA VAL A 537 11.62 4.31 25.42
C VAL A 537 12.78 5.25 25.16
N PRO A 538 13.57 5.63 26.17
CA PRO A 538 14.67 6.55 25.94
C PRO A 538 15.51 5.95 24.83
N GLU A 539 15.69 6.69 23.74
CA GLU A 539 16.76 6.40 22.80
C GLU A 539 18.06 6.52 23.58
N ARG A 540 18.48 5.42 24.21
CA ARG A 540 19.84 5.30 24.71
C ARG A 540 20.74 5.42 23.49
N LYS A 541 21.22 6.64 23.26
CA LYS A 541 22.39 7.00 22.45
C LYS A 541 22.54 6.10 21.22
N GLN A 542 22.01 6.52 20.08
CA GLN A 542 22.53 6.08 18.78
C GLN A 542 24.03 6.45 18.57
N ALA A 543 24.65 7.15 19.53
CA ALA A 543 26.11 7.31 19.64
C ALA A 543 26.86 6.18 20.37
N GLN A 544 26.24 5.04 20.72
CA GLN A 544 26.92 3.90 21.36
C GLN A 544 26.73 2.54 20.67
N GLN A 545 26.22 2.51 19.44
CA GLN A 545 26.38 1.34 18.55
C GLN A 545 27.73 1.32 17.81
N GLN A 546 28.64 2.26 18.09
CA GLN A 546 30.03 2.24 17.61
C GLN A 546 31.05 1.67 18.60
N GLU A 547 30.69 1.31 19.85
CA GLU A 547 31.69 0.83 20.84
C GLU A 547 31.37 -0.48 21.60
N ALA A 548 30.36 -1.26 21.19
CA ALA A 548 30.16 -2.63 21.71
C ALA A 548 30.63 -3.69 20.70
N GLY A 549 31.89 -3.56 20.26
CA GLY A 549 32.54 -4.36 19.22
C GLY A 549 32.99 -5.76 19.63
N GLY A 550 32.07 -6.64 20.04
CA GLY A 550 32.43 -8.04 20.32
C GLY A 550 31.31 -9.05 20.12
N ALA A 551 30.12 -8.81 20.70
CA ALA A 551 28.99 -9.73 20.60
C ALA A 551 28.03 -9.40 19.43
N ALA A 552 27.99 -8.13 18.99
CA ALA A 552 27.17 -7.67 17.86
C ALA A 552 27.64 -8.20 16.50
N ARG A 553 28.92 -8.59 16.35
CA ARG A 553 29.44 -9.17 15.09
C ARG A 553 28.80 -10.51 14.73
N ARG A 554 28.32 -11.30 15.70
CA ARG A 554 27.63 -12.56 15.39
C ARG A 554 26.15 -12.36 15.02
N ALA A 555 25.45 -11.41 15.65
CA ALA A 555 24.04 -11.12 15.33
C ALA A 555 23.87 -10.26 14.06
N SER A 556 24.80 -9.33 13.78
CA SER A 556 24.84 -8.55 12.54
C SER A 556 25.11 -9.44 11.32
N VAL A 557 25.91 -10.50 11.46
CA VAL A 557 26.10 -11.49 10.41
C VAL A 557 24.80 -12.25 10.14
N PHE A 558 24.03 -12.68 11.15
CA PHE A 558 22.75 -13.35 10.92
C PHE A 558 21.65 -12.43 10.36
N PHE A 559 21.60 -11.15 10.76
CA PHE A 559 20.64 -10.18 10.22
C PHE A 559 20.99 -9.77 8.79
N ASN A 560 22.26 -9.50 8.49
CA ASN A 560 22.73 -9.22 7.13
C ASN A 560 22.66 -10.47 6.23
N LEU A 561 22.87 -11.68 6.75
CA LEU A 561 22.65 -12.92 6.00
C LEU A 561 21.17 -13.15 5.74
N ARG A 562 20.28 -12.78 6.67
CA ARG A 562 18.83 -12.89 6.47
C ARG A 562 18.32 -11.87 5.46
N GLN A 563 18.73 -10.60 5.56
CA GLN A 563 18.40 -9.59 4.55
C GLN A 563 18.99 -9.95 3.18
N ARG A 564 20.26 -10.34 3.09
CA ARG A 564 20.85 -10.80 1.82
C ARG A 564 20.18 -12.05 1.26
N LYS A 565 19.68 -12.94 2.12
CA LYS A 565 18.91 -14.12 1.71
C LYS A 565 17.51 -13.73 1.24
N GLU A 566 16.83 -12.83 1.93
CA GLU A 566 15.51 -12.28 1.55
C GLU A 566 15.61 -11.44 0.26
N GLU A 567 16.69 -10.67 0.07
CA GLU A 567 17.06 -9.96 -1.17
C GLU A 567 17.33 -10.94 -2.31
N GLY A 568 18.16 -11.98 -2.10
CA GLY A 568 18.46 -12.98 -3.12
C GLY A 568 17.26 -13.86 -3.50
N GLU A 569 16.39 -14.23 -2.54
CA GLU A 569 15.15 -14.95 -2.82
C GLU A 569 14.15 -14.09 -3.61
N ARG A 570 14.06 -12.80 -3.27
CA ARG A 570 13.21 -11.84 -3.99
C ARG A 570 13.72 -11.56 -5.40
N GLU A 571 15.01 -11.35 -5.57
CA GLU A 571 15.65 -11.16 -6.87
C GLU A 571 15.39 -12.37 -7.78
N LYS A 572 15.46 -13.60 -7.24
CA LYS A 572 15.12 -14.82 -7.99
C LYS A 572 13.67 -14.81 -8.48
N VAL A 573 12.70 -14.49 -7.61
CA VAL A 573 11.27 -14.47 -7.98
C VAL A 573 11.01 -13.46 -9.10
N TYR A 574 11.59 -12.26 -9.02
CA TYR A 574 11.42 -11.25 -10.08
C TYR A 574 12.10 -11.65 -11.38
N ARG A 575 13.33 -12.18 -11.35
CA ARG A 575 14.02 -12.68 -12.55
C ARG A 575 13.21 -13.77 -13.28
N GLU A 576 12.55 -14.66 -12.53
CA GLU A 576 11.72 -15.70 -13.14
C GLU A 576 10.50 -15.10 -13.85
N HIS A 577 9.85 -14.09 -13.26
CA HIS A 577 8.72 -13.37 -13.84
C HIS A 577 9.10 -12.54 -15.08
N GLU A 578 10.30 -11.96 -15.08
CA GLU A 578 10.81 -11.06 -16.12
C GLU A 578 11.18 -11.76 -17.44
N ARG A 579 11.46 -13.06 -17.41
CA ARG A 579 11.83 -13.83 -18.62
C ARG A 579 10.80 -13.68 -19.74
N ASP A 580 9.53 -13.55 -19.38
CA ASP A 580 8.40 -13.53 -20.30
C ASP A 580 7.92 -12.12 -20.67
N ILE A 581 8.59 -11.04 -20.22
CA ILE A 581 8.23 -9.64 -20.52
C ILE A 581 9.14 -9.10 -21.65
N PRO A 582 8.64 -8.87 -22.88
CA PRO A 582 9.44 -8.31 -23.98
C PRO A 582 9.72 -6.82 -23.78
N GLY A 583 10.94 -6.36 -24.09
CA GLY A 583 11.23 -4.94 -24.34
C GLY A 583 11.33 -3.99 -23.14
N CYS A 584 11.35 -4.49 -21.90
CA CYS A 584 11.45 -3.62 -20.72
C CYS A 584 12.86 -3.02 -20.56
N PRO A 585 13.04 -1.68 -20.43
CA PRO A 585 14.33 -0.99 -20.45
C PRO A 585 15.24 -1.24 -19.22
N GLY A 586 14.90 -2.21 -18.36
CA GLY A 586 15.64 -2.56 -17.14
C GLY A 586 15.88 -4.06 -16.94
N ARG A 587 15.78 -4.89 -18.00
CA ARG A 587 16.06 -6.33 -17.91
C ARG A 587 17.51 -6.52 -17.43
N TRP A 588 17.71 -7.23 -16.33
CA TRP A 588 19.05 -7.68 -15.92
C TRP A 588 19.63 -8.51 -17.07
N ALA A 589 20.81 -8.15 -17.56
CA ALA A 589 21.55 -9.01 -18.47
C ALA A 589 21.71 -10.37 -17.81
N THR A 590 21.21 -11.42 -18.47
CA THR A 590 21.42 -12.80 -18.04
C THR A 590 22.89 -13.17 -18.25
N GLU A 591 23.43 -14.18 -17.54
CA GLU A 591 24.78 -14.70 -17.84
C GLU A 591 24.90 -15.13 -19.31
N SER A 592 23.81 -15.59 -19.93
CA SER A 592 23.73 -15.86 -21.38
C SER A 592 23.83 -14.61 -22.27
N ASP A 593 23.41 -13.44 -21.80
CA ASP A 593 23.58 -12.18 -22.53
C ASP A 593 25.05 -11.71 -22.49
N VAL A 594 25.77 -12.02 -21.39
CA VAL A 594 27.22 -11.77 -21.24
C VAL A 594 28.06 -12.74 -22.06
N GLU A 595 27.65 -14.01 -22.19
CA GLU A 595 28.30 -14.96 -23.09
C GLU A 595 28.08 -14.59 -24.57
N SER A 596 26.88 -14.13 -24.94
CA SER A 596 26.58 -13.71 -26.32
C SER A 596 27.32 -12.43 -26.77
N SER A 597 27.74 -11.59 -25.81
CA SER A 597 28.54 -10.38 -26.07
C SER A 597 30.04 -10.67 -26.08
N ASN A 598 30.50 -11.79 -25.51
CA ASN A 598 31.87 -12.26 -25.60
C ASN A 598 32.17 -13.11 -26.86
N GLU A 599 31.15 -13.55 -27.60
CA GLU A 599 31.33 -14.29 -28.86
C GLU A 599 31.40 -13.43 -30.14
N LYS A 600 31.33 -12.09 -30.03
CA LYS A 600 31.58 -11.19 -31.16
C LYS A 600 32.84 -10.36 -30.94
N GLY A 601 33.97 -11.06 -30.91
CA GLY A 601 35.28 -10.46 -31.06
C GLY A 601 35.55 -10.04 -32.50
N TYR A 602 36.06 -8.81 -32.65
CA TYR A 602 37.01 -8.38 -33.69
C TYR A 602 36.58 -8.46 -35.17
N VAL A 603 36.23 -7.31 -35.75
CA VAL A 603 36.75 -6.89 -37.06
C VAL A 603 37.03 -5.38 -37.00
N ASP A 604 38.25 -5.02 -37.39
CA ASP A 604 38.84 -3.69 -37.44
C ASP A 604 38.15 -2.70 -38.42
N ASP A 605 38.50 -1.43 -38.19
CA ASP A 605 38.43 -0.25 -39.06
C ASP A 605 38.36 -0.52 -40.58
N ASP A 606 37.48 0.21 -41.29
CA ASP A 606 37.85 1.40 -42.07
C ASP A 606 36.75 1.83 -43.06
N SER A 607 36.74 3.13 -43.35
CA SER A 607 36.29 3.78 -44.59
C SER A 607 34.81 4.21 -44.80
N CYS A 608 34.66 5.53 -44.86
CA CYS A 608 34.10 6.32 -45.96
C CYS A 608 32.61 6.15 -46.40
N SER A 609 31.89 7.25 -46.16
CA SER A 609 31.09 8.02 -47.14
C SER A 609 30.04 7.31 -48.01
N GLY A 610 28.80 7.80 -47.91
CA GLY A 610 28.07 8.26 -49.10
C GLY A 610 26.85 7.45 -49.54
N ARG A 611 25.73 8.17 -49.53
CA ARG A 611 24.60 8.16 -50.47
C ARG A 611 23.52 7.06 -50.41
N SER A 612 22.31 7.64 -50.41
CA SER A 612 21.11 7.34 -51.19
C SER A 612 20.19 6.20 -50.76
N SER A 613 18.97 6.65 -50.43
CA SER A 613 17.69 5.96 -50.56
C SER A 613 17.56 5.16 -51.87
N PRO A 614 16.66 4.17 -51.93
CA PRO A 614 15.33 4.51 -52.43
C PRO A 614 14.16 3.81 -51.75
N THR A 615 13.06 4.55 -51.76
CA THR A 615 11.66 4.18 -51.67
C THR A 615 11.29 2.94 -52.50
N MET A 616 10.42 2.07 -51.98
CA MET A 616 9.16 1.72 -52.66
C MET A 616 8.21 0.94 -51.73
N LEU A 617 7.01 1.52 -51.58
CA LEU A 617 5.72 0.95 -51.15
C LEU A 617 5.21 -0.08 -52.19
N PRO A 618 4.10 -0.80 -51.96
CA PRO A 618 3.08 -0.67 -50.90
C PRO A 618 3.17 -1.65 -49.73
#